data_AF-A0A392PC34-F1
#
_entry.id   AF-A0A392PC34-F1
#
_cell.length_a   1.000
_cell.length_b   1.000
_cell.length_c   1.000
_cell.angle_alpha   90.00
_cell.angle_beta   90.00
_cell.angle_gamma   90.00
#
_symmetry.space_group_name_H-M   'P 1'
#
loop_
_entity.id
_entity.type
_entity.pdbx_description
1 polymer ?
#
loop_
_entity_poly.entity_id
_entity_poly.type
_entity_poly.pdbx_seq_one_letter_code
_entity_poly.pdbx_strand_id
1 'polypeptide(L)'
;SGRENIEEENAKMNTNIKQCLRKVADGHFTAAVKVLGSSGVAPYNEGTMKILEEKHPYMPPPSAPTTMFAEAPLVVEVDIVLKCIQSFPKGTSCG
;
A
#
# COMPACT_ATOMS: atom_id res chain seq x y z
N SER A 1 2.49 2.75 33.35
CA SER A 1 3.44 1.88 32.61
C SER A 1 2.87 0.50 32.25
N GLY A 2 2.46 -0.38 33.18
CA GLY A 2 1.92 -1.72 32.82
C GLY A 2 0.42 -1.79 32.44
N ARG A 3 -0.41 -0.90 32.97
CA ARG A 3 -1.88 -0.92 32.75
C ARG A 3 -2.28 -0.32 31.40
N GLU A 4 -1.57 0.73 30.97
CA GLU A 4 -1.81 1.43 29.69
C GLU A 4 -1.62 0.50 28.48
N ASN A 5 -0.63 -0.41 28.55
CA ASN A 5 -0.38 -1.38 27.48
C ASN A 5 -1.52 -2.41 27.31
N ILE A 6 -2.15 -2.82 28.41
CA ILE A 6 -3.23 -3.83 28.40
C ILE A 6 -4.53 -3.25 27.84
N GLU A 7 -4.82 -1.99 28.15
CA GLU A 7 -6.00 -1.29 27.65
C GLU A 7 -5.89 -1.00 26.14
N GLU A 8 -4.70 -0.61 25.68
CA GLU A 8 -4.43 -0.40 24.25
C GLU A 8 -4.53 -1.70 23.44
N GLU A 9 -4.03 -2.82 23.98
CA GLU A 9 -4.11 -4.13 23.34
C GLU A 9 -5.57 -4.62 23.23
N ASN A 10 -6.38 -4.41 24.28
CA ASN A 10 -7.81 -4.71 24.27
C ASN A 10 -8.58 -3.85 23.26
N ALA A 11 -8.24 -2.57 23.13
CA ALA A 11 -8.86 -1.69 22.14
C ALA A 11 -8.53 -2.16 20.71
N LYS A 12 -7.27 -2.50 20.43
CA LYS A 12 -6.81 -3.05 19.14
C LYS A 12 -7.51 -4.37 18.80
N MET A 13 -7.62 -5.28 19.76
CA MET A 13 -8.33 -6.54 19.59
C MET A 13 -9.79 -6.32 19.16
N ASN A 14 -10.49 -5.38 19.80
CA ASN A 14 -11.87 -5.03 19.43
C ASN A 14 -11.98 -4.48 18.00
N THR A 15 -11.02 -3.67 17.55
CA THR A 15 -11.00 -3.18 16.16
C THR A 15 -10.74 -4.30 15.14
N ASN A 16 -9.79 -5.20 15.44
CA ASN A 16 -9.48 -6.36 14.60
C ASN A 16 -10.67 -7.31 14.48
N ILE A 17 -11.41 -7.55 15.57
CA ILE A 17 -12.63 -8.37 15.55
C ILE A 17 -13.68 -7.76 14.61
N LYS A 18 -13.96 -6.45 14.73
CA LYS A 18 -14.92 -5.76 13.84
C LYS A 18 -14.50 -5.85 12.38
N GLN A 19 -13.21 -5.69 12.09
CA GLN A 19 -12.69 -5.79 10.73
C GLN A 19 -12.72 -7.23 10.20
N CYS A 20 -12.40 -8.22 11.04
CA CYS A 20 -12.51 -9.64 10.73
C CYS A 20 -13.95 -9.99 10.34
N LEU A 21 -14.94 -9.60 11.14
CA LEU A 21 -16.36 -9.86 10.85
C LEU A 21 -16.79 -9.28 9.50
N ARG A 22 -16.36 -8.05 9.16
CA ARG A 22 -16.61 -7.48 7.82
C ARG A 22 -15.95 -8.30 6.71
N LYS A 23 -14.69 -8.70 6.89
CA LYS A 23 -13.98 -9.51 5.90
C LYS A 23 -14.62 -10.89 5.71
N VAL A 24 -15.16 -11.48 6.77
CA VAL A 24 -15.92 -12.74 6.69
C VAL A 24 -17.22 -12.52 5.90
N ALA A 25 -17.93 -11.42 6.14
CA ALA A 25 -19.15 -11.08 5.39
C ALA A 25 -18.89 -10.90 3.89
N ASP A 26 -17.70 -10.39 3.52
CA ASP A 26 -17.27 -10.25 2.12
C ASP A 26 -16.71 -11.56 1.50
N GLY A 27 -16.64 -12.67 2.26
CA GLY A 27 -16.03 -13.93 1.80
C GLY A 27 -14.50 -13.95 1.81
N HIS A 28 -13.85 -12.93 2.38
CA HIS A 28 -12.39 -12.78 2.42
C HIS A 28 -11.75 -13.49 3.63
N PHE A 29 -11.90 -14.81 3.75
CA PHE A 29 -11.43 -15.58 4.92
C PHE A 29 -9.93 -15.45 5.18
N THR A 30 -9.08 -15.49 4.15
CA THR A 30 -7.62 -15.31 4.31
C THR A 30 -7.28 -13.93 4.88
N ALA A 31 -8.01 -12.89 4.46
CA ALA A 31 -7.81 -11.55 4.99
C ALA A 31 -8.31 -11.47 6.44
N ALA A 32 -9.42 -12.12 6.78
CA ALA A 32 -9.94 -12.20 8.14
C ALA A 32 -8.93 -12.86 9.10
N VAL A 33 -8.32 -13.98 8.70
CA VAL A 33 -7.27 -14.66 9.49
C VAL A 33 -6.06 -13.74 9.69
N LYS A 34 -5.61 -13.04 8.64
CA LYS A 34 -4.51 -12.07 8.75
C LYS A 34 -4.84 -10.92 9.69
N VAL A 35 -6.08 -10.42 9.69
CA VAL A 35 -6.53 -9.36 10.61
C VAL A 35 -6.45 -9.83 12.06
N LEU A 36 -6.91 -11.07 12.35
CA LEU A 36 -6.86 -11.63 13.70
C LEU A 36 -5.43 -11.92 14.17
N GLY A 37 -4.55 -12.39 13.28
CA GLY A 37 -3.15 -12.67 13.59
C GLY A 37 -2.24 -11.43 13.59
N SER A 38 -2.75 -10.26 13.19
CA SER A 38 -1.98 -9.02 13.20
C SER A 38 -2.02 -8.36 14.57
N SER A 39 -0.89 -7.87 15.07
CA SER A 39 -0.85 -7.03 16.29
C SER A 39 -1.32 -5.59 16.03
N GLY A 40 -2.00 -5.35 14.90
CA GLY A 40 -2.40 -4.03 14.43
C GLY A 40 -1.26 -3.23 13.80
N VAL A 41 -1.50 -1.94 13.58
CA VAL A 41 -0.48 -0.98 13.13
C VAL A 41 0.45 -0.68 14.32
N ALA A 42 1.76 -0.71 14.07
CA ALA A 42 2.73 -0.34 15.10
C ALA A 42 2.50 1.13 15.53
N PRO A 43 2.40 1.40 16.85
CA PRO A 43 2.15 2.76 17.33
C PRO A 43 3.31 3.69 16.94
N TYR A 44 3.01 4.94 16.56
CA TYR A 44 4.04 5.94 16.28
C TYR A 44 4.65 6.43 17.60
N ASN A 45 5.66 5.71 18.09
CA ASN A 45 6.38 6.01 19.32
C ASN A 45 7.87 5.68 19.20
N GLU A 46 8.66 6.14 20.18
CA GLU A 46 10.12 5.98 20.20
C GLU A 46 10.55 4.51 20.10
N GLY A 47 9.84 3.60 20.78
CA GLY A 47 10.16 2.17 20.72
C GLY A 47 10.02 1.60 19.31
N THR A 48 8.95 1.97 18.60
CA THR A 48 8.74 1.57 17.20
C THR A 48 9.76 2.21 16.27
N MET A 49 10.10 3.50 16.47
CA MET A 49 11.14 4.18 15.69
C MET A 49 12.50 3.49 15.83
N LYS A 50 12.89 3.14 17.05
CA LYS A 50 14.14 2.42 17.31
C LYS A 50 14.20 1.06 16.61
N ILE A 51 13.11 0.28 16.67
CA ILE A 51 13.01 -1.01 15.97
C ILE A 51 13.11 -0.80 14.44
N LEU A 52 12.46 0.24 13.91
CA LEU A 52 12.55 0.56 12.48
C LEU A 52 13.98 0.92 12.07
N GLU A 53 14.68 1.74 12.83
CA GLU A 53 16.08 2.11 12.57
C GLU A 53 17.03 0.91 12.65
N GLU A 54 16.84 0.02 13.63
CA GLU A 54 17.62 -1.21 13.78
C GLU A 54 17.42 -2.18 12.60
N LYS A 55 16.20 -2.27 12.07
CA LYS A 55 15.83 -3.19 10.98
C LYS A 55 16.06 -2.61 9.59
N HIS A 56 15.99 -1.29 9.46
CA HIS A 56 16.02 -0.55 8.21
C HIS A 56 16.95 0.68 8.37
N PRO A 57 18.27 0.50 8.25
CA PRO A 57 19.20 1.62 8.26
C PRO A 57 18.81 2.64 7.20
N TYR A 58 18.90 3.92 7.55
CA TYR A 58 18.57 5.00 6.62
C TYR A 58 19.41 4.88 5.33
N MET A 59 18.73 4.87 4.20
CA MET A 59 19.34 5.08 2.89
C MET A 59 18.83 6.39 2.31
N PRO A 60 19.72 7.23 1.75
CA PRO A 60 19.28 8.41 1.02
C PRO A 60 18.37 7.99 -0.14
N PRO A 61 17.41 8.82 -0.55
CA PRO A 61 16.61 8.56 -1.74
C PRO A 61 17.52 8.26 -2.93
N PRO A 62 17.18 7.26 -3.77
CA PRO A 62 17.95 7.00 -4.97
C PRO A 62 18.02 8.27 -5.81
N SER A 63 19.23 8.69 -6.18
CA SER A 63 19.42 9.85 -7.03
C SER A 63 19.02 9.49 -8.46
N ALA A 64 18.07 10.24 -9.02
CA ALA A 64 17.85 10.20 -10.46
C ALA A 64 19.11 10.77 -11.16
N PRO A 65 19.62 10.15 -12.24
CA PRO A 65 20.66 10.76 -13.04
C PRO A 65 20.19 12.12 -13.53
N THR A 66 20.90 13.20 -13.17
CA THR A 66 20.68 14.56 -13.70
C THR A 66 21.01 14.64 -15.20
N THR A 67 21.52 13.56 -15.79
CA THR A 67 21.68 13.43 -17.23
C THR A 67 20.29 13.35 -17.85
N MET A 68 19.73 14.51 -18.19
CA MET A 68 18.71 14.56 -19.22
C MET A 68 19.41 14.04 -20.48
N PHE A 69 19.26 12.74 -20.77
CA PHE A 69 19.52 12.26 -22.11
C PHE A 69 18.65 13.16 -22.99
N ALA A 70 19.28 13.90 -23.89
CA ALA A 70 18.56 14.60 -24.95
C ALA A 70 17.99 13.49 -25.85
N GLU A 71 16.93 12.86 -25.38
CA GLU A 71 16.19 11.88 -26.13
C GLU A 71 15.58 12.65 -27.30
N ALA A 72 15.94 12.22 -28.51
CA ALA A 72 15.37 12.81 -29.70
C ALA A 72 13.83 12.71 -29.58
N PRO A 73 13.07 13.80 -29.84
CA PRO A 73 11.63 13.75 -29.72
C PRO A 73 11.06 12.59 -30.53
N LEU A 74 10.28 11.72 -29.90
CA LEU A 74 9.52 10.69 -30.61
C LEU A 74 8.42 11.38 -31.40
N VAL A 75 8.62 11.53 -32.71
CA VAL A 75 7.62 12.07 -33.62
C VAL A 75 6.81 10.91 -34.19
N VAL A 76 5.50 10.93 -33.97
CA VAL A 76 4.55 9.95 -34.51
C VAL A 76 3.47 10.70 -35.28
N GLU A 77 3.06 10.15 -36.41
CA GLU A 77 1.97 10.69 -37.22
C GLU A 77 0.64 10.60 -36.49
N VAL A 78 -0.17 11.66 -36.57
CA VAL A 78 -1.47 11.76 -35.89
C VAL A 78 -2.40 10.59 -36.27
N ASP A 79 -2.37 10.16 -37.52
CA ASP A 79 -3.21 9.07 -38.02
C ASP A 79 -2.89 7.72 -37.37
N ILE A 80 -1.61 7.47 -37.06
CA ILE A 80 -1.19 6.26 -36.35
C ILE A 80 -1.71 6.29 -34.91
N VAL A 81 -1.57 7.42 -34.22
CA VAL A 81 -2.07 7.59 -32.85
C VAL A 81 -3.58 7.39 -32.79
N LEU A 82 -4.32 8.01 -33.72
CA LEU A 82 -5.78 7.93 -33.76
C LEU A 82 -6.25 6.49 -34.05
N LYS A 83 -5.60 5.79 -34.98
CA LYS A 83 -5.87 4.39 -35.28
C LYS A 83 -5.66 3.48 -34.07
N CYS A 84 -4.59 3.71 -33.30
CA CYS A 84 -4.31 2.95 -32.07
C CYS A 84 -5.38 3.21 -31.01
N ILE A 85 -5.77 4.46 -30.78
CA ILE A 85 -6.82 4.82 -29.82
C ILE A 85 -8.18 4.21 -30.22
N GLN A 86 -8.48 4.11 -31.51
CA GLN A 86 -9.73 3.52 -31.99
C GLN A 86 -9.72 1.98 -32.02
N SER A 87 -8.56 1.35 -31.80
CA SER A 87 -8.40 -0.11 -31.88
C SER A 87 -8.80 -0.86 -30.59
N PHE A 88 -9.06 -0.14 -29.49
CA PHE A 88 -9.49 -0.78 -28.25
C PHE A 88 -10.83 -1.51 -28.44
N PRO A 89 -10.98 -2.75 -27.92
CA PRO A 89 -12.25 -3.46 -27.99
C PRO A 89 -13.37 -2.67 -27.32
N LYS A 90 -14.52 -2.55 -28.00
CA LYS A 90 -15.68 -1.88 -27.42
C LYS A 90 -16.12 -2.63 -26.16
N GLY A 91 -16.40 -1.90 -25.08
CA GLY A 91 -16.90 -2.48 -23.82
C GLY A 91 -15.83 -2.86 -22.79
N THR A 92 -14.55 -2.55 -23.00
CA THR A 92 -13.50 -2.73 -21.96
C THR A 92 -13.34 -1.53 -21.02
N SER A 93 -14.24 -0.54 -21.11
CA SER A 93 -14.28 0.54 -20.13
C SER A 93 -14.87 0.00 -18.83
N CYS A 94 -14.15 0.14 -17.73
CA CYS A 94 -14.71 -0.03 -16.39
C CYS A 94 -15.67 1.14 -16.15
N GLY A 95 -16.95 0.94 -16.43
CA GLY A 95 -18.01 1.71 -15.78
C GLY A 95 -18.10 1.31 -14.31
#